data_AF-A0A8C6WA14-F1
#
_entry.id   AF-A0A8C6WA14-F1
#
_cell.length_a   1.000
_cell.length_b   1.000
_cell.length_c   1.000
_cell.angle_alpha   90.00
_cell.angle_beta   90.00
_cell.angle_gamma   90.00
#
_symmetry.space_group_name_H-M   'P 1'
#
loop_
_entity.id
_entity.type
_entity.pdbx_description
1 polymer ?
#
loop_
_entity_poly.entity_id
_entity_poly.type
_entity_poly.pdbx_seq_one_letter_code
_entity_poly.pdbx_strand_id
1 'polypeptide(L)'
;MGTLLGLGTVLAYHDHRCRAAQESPHMYTKEDVSSHNNPETGIWVTLGSEVFDVTEFVGLHPGGPSKLMLAAGGPLEPFWALYAVHNQSHVRELLAQYKIGELNPEDNMYPTLETSDPYANDPVRHPALKINSQRPFNAEPPPELLTETYITPNPIFFTRNHLPVPNLDPDTYRLHVVGAPGGQSLSLSLNELYKFPKHEITVTVQCAGNRRSEMTQVKEVKGLEWRTGAISTARWAGARLCDVLAQAGHQRCETEAHVCFEGLDSDPTGTAYGASIPLARAMDPEAEVLLAYEMNGQPLPRDHGFPVRVVVPGVVGARNVKWLGRVSVESEESYSHWQRRDYKGFSPSVDWNTVDFDSAPSIQELPIQSAITQPQDGETIESGEVTIKGYAWSGGGRAVIRVDVSLDGGLTWQEAELDEEEQRPRKAWAWRLWQLQAHVPPGQKELTIICKAVDDSYNVQPDTVAPIWNLRGVLSNAWHRVHVHVVP
;
A
#
# COMPACT_ATOMS: atom_id res chain seq x y z
N MET A 1 58.07 -21.96 -17.80
CA MET A 1 57.83 -22.32 -16.39
C MET A 1 56.36 -22.09 -16.09
N GLY A 2 55.65 -23.15 -15.67
CA GLY A 2 54.54 -23.03 -14.72
C GLY A 2 53.17 -22.58 -15.23
N THR A 3 52.46 -23.49 -15.89
CA THR A 3 51.01 -23.73 -15.68
C THR A 3 50.72 -24.01 -14.20
N LEU A 4 49.66 -23.40 -13.62
CA LEU A 4 48.77 -23.90 -12.55
C LEU A 4 48.15 -22.70 -11.81
N LEU A 5 46.90 -22.34 -12.11
CA LEU A 5 46.01 -21.60 -11.19
C LEU A 5 44.54 -21.52 -11.69
N GLY A 6 44.10 -22.47 -12.55
CA GLY A 6 42.79 -22.44 -13.21
C GLY A 6 41.84 -23.61 -12.91
N LEU A 7 42.11 -24.43 -11.88
CA LEU A 7 41.33 -25.66 -11.59
C LEU A 7 40.78 -25.74 -10.16
N GLY A 8 41.08 -24.78 -9.29
CA GLY A 8 40.68 -24.83 -7.86
C GLY A 8 39.24 -24.39 -7.58
N THR A 9 38.65 -23.52 -8.40
CA THR A 9 37.31 -22.95 -8.16
C THR A 9 36.19 -23.68 -8.89
N VAL A 10 36.50 -24.46 -9.94
CA VAL A 10 35.49 -25.27 -10.66
C VAL A 10 35.26 -26.62 -9.98
N LEU A 11 36.23 -27.14 -9.22
CA LEU A 11 36.06 -28.36 -8.42
C LEU A 11 35.33 -28.13 -7.08
N ALA A 12 35.42 -26.94 -6.49
CA ALA A 12 34.61 -26.57 -5.32
C ALA A 12 33.13 -26.27 -5.66
N TYR A 13 32.85 -25.93 -6.93
CA TYR A 13 31.49 -25.63 -7.40
C TYR A 13 30.71 -26.86 -7.89
N HIS A 14 31.40 -27.98 -8.13
CA HIS A 14 30.77 -29.25 -8.50
C HIS A 14 30.51 -30.17 -7.29
N ASP A 15 31.20 -29.95 -6.16
CA ASP A 15 31.11 -30.82 -4.98
C ASP A 15 29.86 -30.57 -4.11
N HIS A 16 29.20 -29.41 -4.24
CA HIS A 16 27.89 -29.18 -3.59
C HIS A 16 26.70 -29.71 -4.39
N ARG A 17 26.87 -30.02 -5.69
CA ARG A 17 25.81 -30.63 -6.53
C ARG A 17 25.94 -32.14 -6.69
N CYS A 18 26.87 -32.79 -6.00
CA CYS A 18 27.02 -34.25 -5.97
C CYS A 18 26.91 -34.88 -4.56
N ARG A 19 26.39 -34.15 -3.56
CA ARG A 19 26.05 -34.70 -2.23
C ARG A 19 24.55 -34.73 -1.89
N ALA A 20 23.67 -34.46 -2.85
CA ALA A 20 22.23 -34.52 -2.67
C ALA A 20 21.59 -35.72 -3.42
N ALA A 21 22.29 -36.84 -3.43
CA ALA A 21 21.70 -38.12 -3.81
C ALA A 21 22.31 -39.19 -2.88
N GLN A 22 21.52 -39.66 -1.91
CA GLN A 22 21.83 -40.70 -0.91
C GLN A 22 22.26 -40.28 0.51
N GLU A 23 21.68 -39.24 1.09
CA GLU A 23 21.52 -39.18 2.54
C GLU A 23 20.04 -38.94 2.86
N SER A 24 19.46 -39.77 3.72
CA SER A 24 18.12 -39.54 4.25
C SER A 24 18.09 -38.17 4.92
N PRO A 25 16.99 -37.38 4.79
CA PRO A 25 16.92 -36.07 5.41
C PRO A 25 17.19 -36.19 6.92
N HIS A 26 17.98 -35.26 7.47
CA HIS A 26 18.20 -35.21 8.89
C HIS A 26 16.87 -34.91 9.59
N MET A 27 16.56 -35.66 10.63
CA MET A 27 15.25 -35.61 11.27
C MET A 27 15.34 -34.83 12.58
N TYR A 28 14.42 -33.89 12.77
CA TYR A 28 14.35 -33.00 13.94
C TYR A 28 13.05 -33.21 14.71
N THR A 29 13.11 -33.01 16.03
CA THR A 29 11.91 -32.92 16.87
C THR A 29 11.32 -31.51 16.85
N LYS A 30 10.07 -31.35 17.32
CA LYS A 30 9.49 -30.02 17.57
C LYS A 30 10.28 -29.23 18.61
N GLU A 31 10.79 -29.90 19.64
CA GLU A 31 11.65 -29.30 20.66
C GLU A 31 12.94 -28.75 20.04
N ASP A 32 13.58 -29.51 19.13
CA ASP A 32 14.76 -29.05 18.41
C ASP A 32 14.44 -27.74 17.67
N VAL A 33 13.39 -27.69 16.86
CA VAL A 33 12.98 -26.46 16.15
C VAL A 33 12.68 -25.32 17.14
N SER A 34 11.88 -25.56 18.17
CA SER A 34 11.46 -24.52 19.12
C SER A 34 12.61 -23.92 19.93
N SER A 35 13.69 -24.68 20.14
CA SER A 35 14.91 -24.22 20.80
C SER A 35 15.77 -23.29 19.92
N HIS A 36 15.53 -23.27 18.61
CA HIS A 36 16.18 -22.40 17.63
C HIS A 36 15.24 -21.24 17.27
N ASN A 37 15.09 -20.29 18.20
CA ASN A 37 14.13 -19.18 18.09
C ASN A 37 14.76 -17.78 18.15
N ASN A 38 16.09 -17.67 18.11
CA ASN A 38 16.82 -16.41 18.22
C ASN A 38 18.20 -16.48 17.51
N PRO A 39 18.87 -15.35 17.25
CA PRO A 39 20.13 -15.34 16.49
C PRO A 39 21.29 -16.14 17.11
N GLU A 40 21.31 -16.35 18.43
CA GLU A 40 22.40 -17.07 19.11
C GLU A 40 22.23 -18.59 18.95
N THR A 41 20.99 -19.07 18.97
CA THR A 41 20.65 -20.49 18.80
C THR A 41 20.46 -20.86 17.34
N GLY A 42 20.29 -19.89 16.43
CA GLY A 42 19.73 -20.09 15.10
C GLY A 42 18.21 -19.88 15.11
N ILE A 43 17.65 -19.53 13.96
CA ILE A 43 16.24 -19.19 13.75
C ILE A 43 15.65 -20.23 12.80
N TRP A 44 15.04 -21.26 13.36
CA TRP A 44 14.45 -22.36 12.59
C TRP A 44 12.93 -22.20 12.46
N VAL A 45 12.40 -22.63 11.33
CA VAL A 45 10.96 -22.59 11.04
C VAL A 45 10.54 -23.87 10.31
N THR A 46 9.25 -24.18 10.32
CA THR A 46 8.71 -25.35 9.60
C THR A 46 7.66 -25.00 8.57
N LEU A 47 7.56 -25.80 7.51
CA LEU A 47 6.45 -25.77 6.56
C LEU A 47 6.13 -27.22 6.15
N GLY A 48 4.96 -27.71 6.53
CA GLY A 48 4.65 -29.14 6.50
C GLY A 48 5.67 -29.91 7.35
N SER A 49 6.23 -30.97 6.78
CA SER A 49 7.28 -31.76 7.44
C SER A 49 8.68 -31.20 7.27
N GLU A 50 8.90 -30.10 6.54
CA GLU A 50 10.24 -29.59 6.25
C GLU A 50 10.71 -28.58 7.32
N VAL A 51 12.00 -28.63 7.65
CA VAL A 51 12.67 -27.74 8.61
C VAL A 51 13.67 -26.86 7.88
N PHE A 52 13.63 -25.56 8.16
CA PHE A 52 14.46 -24.54 7.50
C PHE A 52 15.22 -23.71 8.53
N ASP A 53 16.51 -23.47 8.29
CA ASP A 53 17.31 -22.51 9.04
C ASP A 53 17.34 -21.18 8.28
N VAL A 54 16.53 -20.22 8.75
CA VAL A 54 16.39 -18.92 8.11
C VAL A 54 17.23 -17.83 8.78
N THR A 55 18.21 -18.19 9.61
CA THR A 55 19.03 -17.24 10.39
C THR A 55 19.63 -16.14 9.51
N GLU A 56 20.26 -16.52 8.40
CA GLU A 56 20.87 -15.59 7.44
C GLU A 56 19.84 -14.85 6.57
N PHE A 57 18.60 -15.34 6.50
CA PHE A 57 17.53 -14.73 5.70
C PHE A 57 16.75 -13.65 6.46
N VAL A 58 16.75 -13.69 7.80
CA VAL A 58 15.92 -12.80 8.64
C VAL A 58 16.17 -11.32 8.33
N GLY A 59 17.42 -10.92 8.15
CA GLY A 59 17.77 -9.54 7.78
C GLY A 59 17.37 -9.15 6.35
N LEU A 60 17.16 -10.13 5.47
CA LEU A 60 16.84 -9.96 4.05
C LEU A 60 15.33 -10.03 3.76
N HIS A 61 14.54 -10.42 4.76
CA HIS A 61 13.10 -10.62 4.61
C HIS A 61 12.38 -9.31 4.20
N PRO A 62 11.59 -9.29 3.11
CA PRO A 62 10.93 -8.09 2.58
C PRO A 62 10.01 -7.34 3.55
N GLY A 63 9.45 -8.07 4.54
CA GLY A 63 8.63 -7.52 5.63
C GLY A 63 9.44 -7.11 6.86
N GLY A 64 10.76 -7.01 6.72
CA GLY A 64 11.70 -6.81 7.82
C GLY A 64 11.89 -8.06 8.70
N PRO A 65 12.94 -8.07 9.54
CA PRO A 65 13.28 -9.20 10.40
C PRO A 65 12.17 -9.47 11.42
N SER A 66 11.54 -8.42 11.95
CA SER A 66 10.49 -8.50 12.97
C SER A 66 9.31 -9.39 12.58
N LYS A 67 8.94 -9.47 11.29
CA LYS A 67 7.78 -10.27 10.86
C LYS A 67 8.13 -11.76 10.71
N LEU A 68 9.33 -12.08 10.25
CA LEU A 68 9.77 -13.48 10.17
C LEU A 68 10.07 -14.04 11.56
N MET A 69 10.61 -13.20 12.46
CA MET A 69 10.86 -13.58 13.85
C MET A 69 9.61 -14.00 14.63
N LEU A 70 8.41 -13.61 14.17
CA LEU A 70 7.15 -14.08 14.75
C LEU A 70 6.93 -15.58 14.57
N ALA A 71 7.56 -16.19 13.56
CA ALA A 71 7.51 -17.62 13.30
C ALA A 71 8.74 -18.37 13.86
N ALA A 72 9.68 -17.68 14.51
CA ALA A 72 10.92 -18.29 14.99
C ALA A 72 10.64 -19.43 15.98
N GLY A 73 11.19 -20.60 15.70
CA GLY A 73 10.95 -21.83 16.45
C GLY A 73 9.58 -22.48 16.19
N GLY A 74 8.89 -22.12 15.10
CA GLY A 74 7.52 -22.57 14.86
C GLY A 74 7.08 -22.69 13.38
N PRO A 75 5.80 -23.02 13.16
CA PRO A 75 5.23 -23.26 11.83
C PRO A 75 4.98 -21.97 11.04
N LEU A 76 5.26 -22.01 9.73
CA LEU A 76 5.01 -20.93 8.77
C LEU A 76 3.55 -20.90 8.26
N GLU A 77 2.80 -21.99 8.36
CA GLU A 77 1.46 -22.14 7.78
C GLU A 77 0.47 -21.03 8.19
N PRO A 78 0.37 -20.63 9.47
CA PRO A 78 -0.53 -19.56 9.87
C PRO A 78 -0.20 -18.23 9.17
N PHE A 79 1.08 -17.97 8.96
CA PHE A 79 1.57 -16.75 8.31
C PHE A 79 1.42 -16.82 6.78
N TRP A 80 1.62 -18.00 6.17
CA TRP A 80 1.46 -18.20 4.73
C TRP A 80 -0.01 -18.22 4.29
N ALA A 81 -0.91 -18.69 5.16
CA ALA A 81 -2.35 -18.56 4.96
C ALA A 81 -2.80 -17.10 4.94
N LEU A 82 -2.17 -16.25 5.77
CA LEU A 82 -2.44 -14.83 5.82
C LEU A 82 -1.81 -14.07 4.64
N TYR A 83 -0.52 -14.27 4.40
CA TYR A 83 0.24 -13.49 3.44
C TYR A 83 0.47 -14.30 2.16
N ALA A 84 -0.52 -14.33 1.26
CA ALA A 84 -0.49 -15.22 0.09
C ALA A 84 0.67 -14.95 -0.89
N VAL A 85 1.38 -13.82 -0.78
CA VAL A 85 2.63 -13.58 -1.52
C VAL A 85 3.65 -14.71 -1.30
N HIS A 86 3.65 -15.34 -0.11
CA HIS A 86 4.56 -16.46 0.17
C HIS A 86 4.19 -17.76 -0.58
N ASN A 87 2.99 -17.83 -1.17
CA ASN A 87 2.60 -18.97 -2.01
C ASN A 87 3.13 -18.87 -3.45
N GLN A 88 3.77 -17.77 -3.83
CA GLN A 88 4.39 -17.63 -5.15
C GLN A 88 5.59 -18.57 -5.30
N SER A 89 5.79 -19.13 -6.49
CA SER A 89 6.81 -20.16 -6.75
C SER A 89 8.22 -19.70 -6.38
N HIS A 90 8.59 -18.46 -6.71
CA HIS A 90 9.90 -17.91 -6.40
C HIS A 90 10.15 -17.78 -4.88
N VAL A 91 9.12 -17.55 -4.06
CA VAL A 91 9.26 -17.49 -2.59
C VAL A 91 9.48 -18.88 -2.02
N ARG A 92 8.79 -19.89 -2.57
CA ARG A 92 9.02 -21.31 -2.21
C ARG A 92 10.42 -21.78 -2.62
N GLU A 93 10.88 -21.40 -3.81
CA GLU A 93 12.24 -21.69 -4.28
C GLU A 93 13.31 -21.01 -3.42
N LEU A 94 13.04 -19.78 -2.94
CA LEU A 94 13.91 -19.09 -2.01
C LEU A 94 13.96 -19.81 -0.66
N LEU A 95 12.81 -20.16 -0.07
CA LEU A 95 12.75 -20.87 1.21
C LEU A 95 13.46 -22.24 1.13
N ALA A 96 13.32 -22.95 0.00
CA ALA A 96 13.94 -24.25 -0.21
C ALA A 96 15.48 -24.21 -0.11
N GLN A 97 16.13 -23.07 -0.34
CA GLN A 97 17.58 -22.89 -0.18
C GLN A 97 18.03 -22.98 1.28
N TYR A 98 17.10 -22.80 2.22
CA TYR A 98 17.34 -22.80 3.66
C TYR A 98 16.94 -24.14 4.32
N LYS A 99 16.54 -25.15 3.55
CA LYS A 99 16.11 -26.46 4.10
C LYS A 99 17.31 -27.17 4.75
N ILE A 100 17.14 -27.56 6.01
CA ILE A 100 18.15 -28.30 6.79
C ILE A 100 17.72 -29.74 7.11
N GLY A 101 16.43 -30.07 7.00
CA GLY A 101 15.94 -31.42 7.22
C GLY A 101 14.42 -31.52 7.27
N GLU A 102 13.91 -32.51 7.99
CA GLU A 102 12.48 -32.79 8.13
C GLU A 102 12.11 -33.11 9.59
N LEU A 103 10.85 -32.90 9.96
CA LEU A 103 10.31 -33.25 11.27
C LEU A 103 10.12 -34.76 11.40
N ASN A 104 10.38 -35.30 12.59
CA ASN A 104 10.05 -36.68 12.94
C ASN A 104 8.56 -36.98 12.63
N PRO A 105 8.22 -38.16 12.07
CA PRO A 105 6.84 -38.49 11.72
C PRO A 105 5.86 -38.44 12.89
N GLU A 106 6.33 -38.72 14.11
CA GLU A 106 5.55 -38.62 15.35
C GLU A 106 5.24 -37.15 15.72
N ASP A 107 6.16 -36.24 15.40
CA ASP A 107 5.98 -34.79 15.57
C ASP A 107 5.24 -34.14 14.40
N ASN A 108 5.18 -34.81 13.26
CA ASN A 108 4.40 -34.43 12.07
C ASN A 108 2.88 -34.62 12.26
N MET A 109 2.44 -35.04 13.46
CA MET A 109 1.05 -34.98 13.86
C MET A 109 0.68 -33.51 14.13
N TYR A 110 0.26 -32.81 13.09
CA TYR A 110 -0.54 -31.61 13.26
C TYR A 110 -1.83 -32.03 13.98
N PRO A 111 -2.26 -31.38 15.09
CA PRO A 111 -3.68 -31.13 15.17
C PRO A 111 -3.97 -30.39 13.87
N THR A 112 -4.83 -30.93 13.02
CA THR A 112 -5.48 -30.12 12.00
C THR A 112 -6.12 -28.98 12.78
N LEU A 113 -5.39 -27.87 12.94
CA LEU A 113 -6.01 -26.56 13.05
C LEU A 113 -6.98 -26.62 11.88
N GLU A 114 -8.27 -26.70 12.17
CA GLU A 114 -9.26 -26.34 11.18
C GLU A 114 -8.89 -24.92 10.81
N THR A 115 -8.07 -24.79 9.78
CA THR A 115 -7.62 -23.52 9.22
C THR A 115 -8.84 -23.02 8.49
N SER A 116 -9.82 -22.55 9.25
CA SER A 116 -10.89 -21.73 8.69
C SER A 116 -10.17 -20.63 7.96
N ASP A 117 -10.26 -20.65 6.64
CA ASP A 117 -9.63 -19.66 5.76
C ASP A 117 -9.87 -18.28 6.37
N PRO A 118 -8.82 -17.54 6.80
CA PRO A 118 -9.01 -16.31 7.55
C PRO A 118 -9.77 -15.25 6.72
N TYR A 119 -9.83 -15.44 5.40
CA TYR A 119 -10.55 -14.61 4.45
C TYR A 119 -11.96 -15.13 4.11
N ALA A 120 -12.46 -16.20 4.74
CA ALA A 120 -13.75 -16.81 4.42
C ALA A 120 -14.95 -15.85 4.58
N ASN A 121 -14.83 -14.89 5.52
CA ASN A 121 -15.87 -13.90 5.82
C ASN A 121 -15.63 -12.55 5.13
N ASP A 122 -14.66 -12.48 4.23
CA ASP A 122 -14.45 -11.27 3.44
C ASP A 122 -15.72 -10.94 2.60
N PRO A 123 -16.03 -9.65 2.38
CA PRO A 123 -17.18 -9.25 1.57
C PRO A 123 -17.06 -9.69 0.11
N VAL A 124 -18.19 -9.76 -0.58
CA VAL A 124 -18.24 -9.93 -2.04
C VAL A 124 -17.93 -8.59 -2.71
N ARG A 125 -17.11 -8.61 -3.77
CA ARG A 125 -16.71 -7.41 -4.51
C ARG A 125 -17.22 -7.41 -5.94
N HIS A 126 -17.24 -6.23 -6.54
CA HIS A 126 -17.73 -6.06 -7.90
C HIS A 126 -16.78 -6.74 -8.92
N PRO A 127 -17.31 -7.51 -9.89
CA PRO A 127 -16.50 -8.31 -10.81
C PRO A 127 -15.71 -7.48 -11.83
N ALA A 128 -16.05 -6.20 -12.02
CA ALA A 128 -15.31 -5.32 -12.93
C ALA A 128 -13.93 -4.90 -12.40
N LEU A 129 -13.68 -5.03 -11.09
CA LEU A 129 -12.39 -4.66 -10.50
C LEU A 129 -11.25 -5.50 -11.10
N LYS A 130 -10.12 -4.85 -11.37
CA LYS A 130 -8.87 -5.51 -11.75
C LYS A 130 -8.17 -5.97 -10.48
N ILE A 131 -8.19 -7.28 -10.23
CA ILE A 131 -7.68 -7.89 -9.00
C ILE A 131 -6.18 -8.12 -9.13
N ASN A 132 -5.40 -7.49 -8.25
CA ASN A 132 -3.95 -7.69 -8.15
C ASN A 132 -3.60 -8.74 -7.08
N SER A 133 -4.44 -8.89 -6.05
CA SER A 133 -4.36 -9.99 -5.09
C SER A 133 -5.75 -10.36 -4.57
N GLN A 134 -6.03 -11.65 -4.49
CA GLN A 134 -7.29 -12.14 -3.91
C GLN A 134 -7.25 -12.21 -2.38
N ARG A 135 -6.07 -12.47 -1.79
CA ARG A 135 -5.88 -12.73 -0.36
C ARG A 135 -4.53 -12.18 0.12
N PRO A 136 -4.49 -11.10 0.91
CA PRO A 136 -5.59 -10.19 1.19
C PRO A 136 -6.11 -9.52 -0.09
N PHE A 137 -7.40 -9.15 -0.12
CA PHE A 137 -8.01 -8.57 -1.31
C PHE A 137 -7.43 -7.19 -1.65
N ASN A 138 -6.92 -7.06 -2.87
CA ASN A 138 -6.38 -5.81 -3.42
C ASN A 138 -6.77 -5.70 -4.90
N ALA A 139 -7.49 -4.62 -5.24
CA ALA A 139 -7.97 -4.42 -6.60
C ALA A 139 -8.18 -2.93 -6.92
N GLU A 140 -8.09 -2.58 -8.21
CA GLU A 140 -8.30 -1.23 -8.75
C GLU A 140 -9.45 -1.23 -9.76
N PRO A 141 -10.18 -0.12 -9.96
CA PRO A 141 -11.11 0.00 -11.07
C PRO A 141 -10.37 -0.09 -12.41
N PRO A 142 -11.05 -0.55 -13.48
CA PRO A 142 -10.56 -0.37 -14.84
C PRO A 142 -10.29 1.12 -15.13
N PRO A 143 -9.19 1.48 -15.81
CA PRO A 143 -8.86 2.88 -16.10
C PRO A 143 -9.99 3.64 -16.78
N GLU A 144 -10.70 2.99 -17.72
CA GLU A 144 -11.82 3.55 -18.45
C GLU A 144 -13.05 3.85 -17.59
N LEU A 145 -13.14 3.30 -16.37
CA LEU A 145 -14.21 3.62 -15.41
C LEU A 145 -13.76 4.60 -14.32
N LEU A 146 -12.44 4.76 -14.15
CA LEU A 146 -11.86 5.53 -13.06
C LEU A 146 -12.30 7.00 -13.10
N THR A 147 -12.37 7.59 -14.29
CA THR A 147 -12.63 9.02 -14.51
C THR A 147 -13.97 9.32 -15.18
N GLU A 148 -14.85 8.32 -15.33
CA GLU A 148 -16.19 8.50 -15.89
C GLU A 148 -17.10 9.34 -14.99
N THR A 149 -16.81 9.37 -13.69
CA THR A 149 -17.52 10.20 -12.72
C THR A 149 -16.53 10.84 -11.76
N TYR A 150 -16.82 12.06 -11.32
CA TYR A 150 -15.97 12.76 -10.37
C TYR A 150 -15.87 12.05 -9.01
N ILE A 151 -16.99 11.47 -8.57
CA ILE A 151 -17.08 10.66 -7.35
C ILE A 151 -17.11 9.18 -7.74
N THR A 152 -16.05 8.46 -7.40
CA THR A 152 -15.93 7.02 -7.69
C THR A 152 -17.00 6.24 -6.91
N PRO A 153 -17.86 5.46 -7.58
CA PRO A 153 -18.87 4.63 -6.91
C PRO A 153 -18.24 3.63 -5.95
N ASN A 154 -18.85 3.45 -4.76
CA ASN A 154 -18.36 2.56 -3.71
C ASN A 154 -17.96 1.15 -4.20
N PRO A 155 -18.73 0.45 -5.06
CA PRO A 155 -18.39 -0.90 -5.50
C PRO A 155 -17.11 -1.02 -6.35
N ILE A 156 -16.64 0.09 -6.93
CA ILE A 156 -15.45 0.13 -7.79
C ILE A 156 -14.35 1.03 -7.24
N PHE A 157 -14.52 1.62 -6.06
CA PHE A 157 -13.47 2.35 -5.36
C PHE A 157 -12.31 1.38 -5.08
N PHE A 158 -11.07 1.79 -5.38
CA PHE A 158 -9.93 0.88 -5.23
C PHE A 158 -9.83 0.33 -3.80
N THR A 159 -9.53 -0.96 -3.67
CA THR A 159 -9.45 -1.62 -2.37
C THR A 159 -8.02 -2.08 -2.12
N ARG A 160 -7.45 -1.68 -0.98
CA ARG A 160 -6.17 -2.18 -0.49
C ARG A 160 -6.36 -2.74 0.92
N ASN A 161 -6.25 -4.06 1.07
CA ASN A 161 -6.25 -4.74 2.37
C ASN A 161 -4.88 -5.40 2.61
N HIS A 162 -4.33 -5.25 3.82
CA HIS A 162 -3.12 -5.99 4.25
C HIS A 162 -3.47 -7.32 4.92
N LEU A 163 -4.69 -7.42 5.45
CA LEU A 163 -5.18 -8.46 6.33
C LEU A 163 -6.65 -8.77 5.99
N PRO A 164 -7.25 -9.83 6.54
CA PRO A 164 -8.67 -10.13 6.38
C PRO A 164 -9.57 -8.99 6.83
N VAL A 165 -10.74 -8.87 6.21
CA VAL A 165 -11.70 -7.82 6.54
C VAL A 165 -12.44 -8.20 7.83
N PRO A 166 -12.35 -7.39 8.91
CA PRO A 166 -13.11 -7.65 10.13
C PRO A 166 -14.62 -7.76 9.87
N ASN A 167 -15.27 -8.67 10.60
CA ASN A 167 -16.73 -8.78 10.62
C ASN A 167 -17.24 -8.20 11.94
N LEU A 168 -17.48 -6.89 11.95
CA LEU A 168 -17.80 -6.13 13.16
C LEU A 168 -19.30 -5.95 13.31
N ASP A 169 -19.78 -6.21 14.53
CA ASP A 169 -21.14 -5.89 14.93
C ASP A 169 -21.20 -4.41 15.40
N PRO A 170 -21.99 -3.55 14.75
CA PRO A 170 -22.07 -2.13 15.10
C PRO A 170 -22.58 -1.87 16.53
N ASP A 171 -23.37 -2.76 17.12
CA ASP A 171 -23.95 -2.54 18.46
C ASP A 171 -22.89 -2.74 19.57
N THR A 172 -21.96 -3.66 19.33
CA THR A 172 -20.87 -3.98 20.26
C THR A 172 -19.57 -3.23 19.95
N TYR A 173 -19.43 -2.65 18.76
CA TYR A 173 -18.28 -1.84 18.38
C TYR A 173 -18.00 -0.70 19.38
N ARG A 174 -16.73 -0.51 19.72
CA ARG A 174 -16.23 0.63 20.51
C ARG A 174 -14.96 1.19 19.90
N LEU A 175 -14.92 2.51 19.78
CA LEU A 175 -13.71 3.26 19.50
C LEU A 175 -13.06 3.69 20.81
N HIS A 176 -11.84 3.25 21.05
CA HIS A 176 -11.06 3.64 22.23
C HIS A 176 -10.19 4.85 21.93
N VAL A 177 -10.45 5.98 22.57
CA VAL A 177 -9.63 7.19 22.46
C VAL A 177 -8.91 7.42 23.78
N VAL A 178 -7.59 7.28 23.77
CA VAL A 178 -6.77 7.48 24.97
C VAL A 178 -6.81 8.95 25.37
N GLY A 179 -7.14 9.24 26.63
CA GLY A 179 -7.19 10.60 27.15
C GLY A 179 -5.80 11.22 27.29
N ALA A 180 -5.73 12.55 27.41
CA ALA A 180 -4.50 13.24 27.75
C ALA A 180 -3.91 12.75 29.10
N PRO A 181 -2.61 12.93 29.38
CA PRO A 181 -2.03 12.53 30.67
C PRO A 181 -2.82 13.06 31.87
N GLY A 182 -3.34 12.15 32.71
CA GLY A 182 -4.20 12.48 33.85
C GLY A 182 -5.68 12.74 33.51
N GLY A 183 -6.05 12.68 32.23
CA GLY A 183 -7.42 12.78 31.72
C GLY A 183 -8.12 11.44 31.57
N GLN A 184 -9.42 11.49 31.29
CA GLN A 184 -10.26 10.30 31.09
C GLN A 184 -10.20 9.83 29.63
N SER A 185 -9.86 8.54 29.43
CA SER A 185 -10.01 7.89 28.12
C SER A 185 -11.49 7.67 27.77
N LEU A 186 -11.82 7.83 26.49
CA LEU A 186 -13.16 7.61 25.96
C LEU A 186 -13.28 6.20 25.37
N SER A 187 -14.46 5.59 25.52
CA SER A 187 -14.86 4.38 24.80
C SER A 187 -16.19 4.67 24.12
N LEU A 188 -16.12 5.08 22.87
CA LEU A 188 -17.26 5.62 22.13
C LEU A 188 -17.95 4.51 21.34
N SER A 189 -19.24 4.33 21.54
CA SER A 189 -20.11 3.61 20.61
C SER A 189 -20.34 4.42 19.32
N LEU A 190 -20.86 3.76 18.28
CA LEU A 190 -21.28 4.47 17.06
C LEU A 190 -22.30 5.58 17.34
N ASN A 191 -23.28 5.30 18.19
CA ASN A 191 -24.32 6.27 18.57
C ASN A 191 -23.74 7.49 19.30
N GLU A 192 -22.64 7.33 20.03
CA GLU A 192 -21.94 8.47 20.64
C GLU A 192 -21.10 9.24 19.63
N LEU A 193 -20.49 8.54 18.68
CA LEU A 193 -19.76 9.18 17.59
C LEU A 193 -20.68 10.03 16.68
N TYR A 194 -21.92 9.60 16.47
CA TYR A 194 -22.94 10.36 15.73
C TYR A 194 -23.40 11.65 16.43
N LYS A 195 -23.11 11.83 17.73
CA LYS A 195 -23.46 13.05 18.46
C LYS A 195 -22.50 14.20 18.19
N PHE A 196 -21.29 13.91 17.68
CA PHE A 196 -20.39 14.96 17.21
C PHE A 196 -20.97 15.63 15.95
N PRO A 197 -20.71 16.93 15.72
CA PRO A 197 -21.13 17.59 14.49
C PRO A 197 -20.64 16.84 13.26
N LYS A 198 -21.56 16.38 12.40
CA LYS A 198 -21.21 15.71 11.16
C LYS A 198 -20.57 16.71 10.20
N HIS A 199 -19.34 16.42 9.78
CA HIS A 199 -18.62 17.16 8.75
C HIS A 199 -18.47 16.28 7.51
N GLU A 200 -18.70 16.85 6.33
CA GLU A 200 -18.59 16.16 5.04
C GLU A 200 -17.55 16.86 4.16
N ILE A 201 -16.65 16.08 3.57
CA ILE A 201 -15.62 16.55 2.64
C ILE A 201 -15.43 15.55 1.49
N THR A 202 -15.07 16.06 0.31
CA THR A 202 -14.68 15.21 -0.82
C THR A 202 -13.17 15.02 -0.81
N VAL A 203 -12.69 13.78 -0.81
CA VAL A 203 -11.26 13.46 -0.69
C VAL A 203 -10.90 12.36 -1.67
N THR A 204 -9.81 12.60 -2.41
CA THR A 204 -9.13 11.56 -3.17
C THR A 204 -8.16 10.81 -2.26
N VAL A 205 -8.26 9.49 -2.27
CA VAL A 205 -7.32 8.62 -1.57
C VAL A 205 -6.43 7.96 -2.61
N GLN A 206 -5.11 8.14 -2.50
CA GLN A 206 -4.13 7.50 -3.38
C GLN A 206 -3.21 6.57 -2.56
N CYS A 207 -2.99 5.36 -3.05
CA CYS A 207 -2.00 4.45 -2.49
C CYS A 207 -0.57 4.92 -2.81
N ALA A 208 0.37 4.75 -1.88
CA ALA A 208 1.79 5.04 -2.12
C ALA A 208 2.36 4.30 -3.35
N GLY A 209 1.82 3.11 -3.63
CA GLY A 209 2.22 2.25 -4.74
C GLY A 209 1.43 2.45 -6.02
N ASN A 210 0.62 3.49 -6.16
CA ASN A 210 -0.04 3.79 -7.44
C ASN A 210 1.01 3.89 -8.55
N ARG A 211 0.73 3.30 -9.72
CA ARG A 211 1.63 3.21 -10.88
C ARG A 211 2.94 2.47 -10.62
N ARG A 212 2.96 1.52 -9.66
CA ARG A 212 4.13 0.68 -9.37
C ARG A 212 4.59 -0.12 -10.59
N SER A 213 3.66 -0.58 -11.43
CA SER A 213 3.99 -1.39 -12.62
C SER A 213 5.02 -0.72 -13.54
N GLU A 214 5.02 0.61 -13.61
CA GLU A 214 5.98 1.38 -14.41
C GLU A 214 7.40 1.36 -13.83
N MET A 215 7.54 1.28 -12.49
CA MET A 215 8.84 1.10 -11.85
C MET A 215 9.40 -0.31 -12.07
N THR A 216 8.52 -1.33 -12.07
CA THR A 216 8.90 -2.71 -12.37
C THR A 216 9.53 -2.85 -13.76
N GLN A 217 9.13 -2.02 -14.73
CA GLN A 217 9.72 -2.01 -16.08
C GLN A 217 11.19 -1.53 -16.09
N VAL A 218 11.63 -0.75 -15.11
CA VAL A 218 13.03 -0.29 -14.99
C VAL A 218 13.88 -1.33 -14.29
N LYS A 219 13.44 -1.77 -13.10
CA LYS A 219 14.08 -2.79 -12.27
C LYS A 219 13.02 -3.37 -11.34
N GLU A 220 13.05 -4.68 -11.12
CA GLU A 220 12.11 -5.39 -10.25
C GLU A 220 12.02 -4.75 -8.85
N VAL A 221 10.80 -4.64 -8.33
CA VAL A 221 10.47 -4.05 -7.02
C VAL A 221 9.57 -4.99 -6.23
N LYS A 222 9.54 -4.87 -4.90
CA LYS A 222 8.62 -5.67 -4.07
C LYS A 222 7.35 -4.88 -3.76
N GLY A 223 6.21 -5.36 -4.26
CA GLY A 223 4.89 -4.79 -3.96
C GLY A 223 3.81 -5.28 -4.92
N LEU A 224 2.57 -4.85 -4.68
CA LEU A 224 1.44 -5.13 -5.57
C LEU A 224 1.60 -4.39 -6.91
N GLU A 225 1.30 -5.06 -8.02
CA GLU A 225 1.44 -4.53 -9.37
C GLU A 225 0.29 -3.57 -9.76
N TRP A 226 0.19 -2.46 -9.04
CA TRP A 226 -0.77 -1.41 -9.35
C TRP A 226 -0.44 -0.73 -10.68
N ARG A 227 -1.47 -0.50 -11.49
CA ARG A 227 -1.43 0.40 -12.64
C ARG A 227 -1.87 1.79 -12.19
N THR A 228 -2.66 2.50 -12.99
CA THR A 228 -3.09 3.88 -12.73
C THR A 228 -4.27 4.00 -11.77
N GLY A 229 -4.89 2.88 -11.36
CA GLY A 229 -6.16 2.87 -10.63
C GLY A 229 -6.04 2.69 -9.12
N ALA A 230 -4.85 2.74 -8.50
CA ALA A 230 -4.73 2.72 -7.04
C ALA A 230 -5.00 4.10 -6.41
N ILE A 231 -6.05 4.74 -6.89
CA ILE A 231 -6.53 6.07 -6.55
C ILE A 231 -8.06 6.12 -6.79
N SER A 232 -8.82 6.75 -5.92
CA SER A 232 -10.26 6.97 -6.10
C SER A 232 -10.75 8.14 -5.23
N THR A 233 -11.89 8.73 -5.59
CA THR A 233 -12.44 9.92 -4.91
C THR A 233 -13.82 9.63 -4.34
N ALA A 234 -14.08 10.04 -3.10
CA ALA A 234 -15.38 9.88 -2.46
C ALA A 234 -15.72 11.09 -1.57
N ARG A 235 -17.02 11.27 -1.30
CA ARG A 235 -17.53 12.13 -0.23
C ARG A 235 -17.49 11.35 1.07
N TRP A 236 -16.74 11.82 2.05
CA TRP A 236 -16.60 11.20 3.36
C TRP A 236 -17.31 12.05 4.39
N ALA A 237 -18.09 11.42 5.27
CA ALA A 237 -18.74 12.13 6.36
C ALA A 237 -18.52 11.42 7.70
N GLY A 238 -18.33 12.23 8.74
CA GLY A 238 -17.96 11.73 10.06
C GLY A 238 -17.81 12.82 11.11
N ALA A 239 -17.32 12.42 12.28
CA ALA A 239 -16.86 13.35 13.30
C ALA A 239 -15.49 13.90 12.92
N ARG A 240 -15.20 15.18 13.19
CA ARG A 240 -13.84 15.71 13.03
C ARG A 240 -12.94 15.13 14.12
N LEU A 241 -11.75 14.70 13.76
CA LEU A 241 -10.78 14.13 14.71
C LEU A 241 -10.39 15.13 15.80
N CYS A 242 -10.23 16.41 15.44
CA CYS A 242 -9.91 17.47 16.40
C CYS A 242 -10.95 17.60 17.52
N ASP A 243 -12.24 17.43 17.21
CA ASP A 243 -13.32 17.56 18.19
C ASP A 243 -13.34 16.38 19.15
N VAL A 244 -13.09 15.17 18.63
CA VAL A 244 -13.01 13.93 19.43
C VAL A 244 -11.78 13.97 20.35
N LEU A 245 -10.63 14.42 19.85
CA LEU A 245 -9.41 14.58 20.65
C LEU A 245 -9.57 15.67 21.71
N ALA A 246 -10.21 16.79 21.38
CA ALA A 246 -10.51 17.86 22.34
C ALA A 246 -11.43 17.36 23.46
N GLN A 247 -12.45 16.53 23.15
CA GLN A 247 -13.30 15.91 24.17
C GLN A 247 -12.52 14.92 25.06
N ALA A 248 -11.49 14.25 24.53
CA ALA A 248 -10.58 13.40 25.30
C ALA A 248 -9.51 14.21 26.10
N GLY A 249 -9.60 15.54 26.09
CA GLY A 249 -8.75 16.45 26.85
C GLY A 249 -7.43 16.81 26.17
N HIS A 250 -7.23 16.41 24.90
CA HIS A 250 -6.05 16.81 24.14
C HIS A 250 -6.18 18.24 23.62
N GLN A 251 -5.05 18.91 23.50
CA GLN A 251 -4.95 20.27 22.99
C GLN A 251 -3.88 20.33 21.92
N ARG A 252 -3.93 21.37 21.08
CA ARG A 252 -2.83 21.69 20.18
C ARG A 252 -1.61 22.03 21.04
N CYS A 253 -0.52 21.29 20.87
CA CYS A 253 0.74 21.53 21.55
C CYS A 253 1.80 21.99 20.56
N GLU A 254 2.80 22.74 21.05
CA GLU A 254 3.99 23.14 20.29
C GLU A 254 5.03 22.03 20.23
N THR A 255 4.99 21.04 21.14
CA THR A 255 5.90 19.89 21.10
C THR A 255 5.46 18.91 20.03
N GLU A 256 6.42 18.43 19.23
CA GLU A 256 6.21 17.35 18.27
C GLU A 256 5.61 16.12 18.97
N ALA A 257 4.44 15.71 18.48
CA ALA A 257 3.68 14.56 18.95
C ALA A 257 2.87 14.03 17.78
N HIS A 258 2.38 12.80 17.91
CA HIS A 258 1.66 12.10 16.87
C HIS A 258 0.34 11.56 17.40
N VAL A 259 -0.66 11.52 16.52
CA VAL A 259 -1.86 10.73 16.74
C VAL A 259 -1.66 9.38 16.07
N CYS A 260 -1.61 8.34 16.88
CA CYS A 260 -1.48 6.94 16.47
C CYS A 260 -2.87 6.31 16.34
N PHE A 261 -3.04 5.53 15.28
CA PHE A 261 -4.27 4.83 14.95
C PHE A 261 -3.99 3.34 14.84
N GLU A 262 -4.88 2.52 15.39
CA GLU A 262 -4.86 1.06 15.23
C GLU A 262 -6.20 0.58 14.69
N GLY A 263 -6.15 -0.24 13.65
CA GLY A 263 -7.30 -0.95 13.09
C GLY A 263 -7.66 -2.18 13.92
N LEU A 264 -8.77 -2.80 13.57
CA LEU A 264 -9.24 -4.06 14.14
C LEU A 264 -8.90 -5.27 13.26
N ASP A 265 -8.20 -5.04 12.15
CA ASP A 265 -7.57 -6.10 11.36
C ASP A 265 -6.22 -6.46 11.97
N SER A 266 -6.05 -7.71 12.39
CA SER A 266 -4.84 -8.21 13.04
C SER A 266 -4.26 -9.44 12.34
N ASP A 267 -2.95 -9.59 12.39
CA ASP A 267 -2.28 -10.82 11.98
C ASP A 267 -2.42 -11.94 13.04
N PRO A 268 -2.00 -13.19 12.76
CA PRO A 268 -2.09 -14.30 13.71
C PRO A 268 -1.41 -14.07 15.05
N THR A 269 -0.49 -13.10 15.17
CA THR A 269 0.15 -12.77 16.46
C THR A 269 -0.59 -11.67 17.22
N GLY A 270 -1.75 -11.24 16.71
CA GLY A 270 -2.53 -10.14 17.27
C GLY A 270 -2.00 -8.75 16.90
N THR A 271 -1.06 -8.63 15.96
CA THR A 271 -0.53 -7.31 15.57
C THR A 271 -1.50 -6.63 14.60
N ALA A 272 -2.10 -5.52 15.03
CA ALA A 272 -3.04 -4.76 14.24
C ALA A 272 -2.37 -3.87 13.17
N TYR A 273 -3.10 -3.55 12.09
CA TYR A 273 -2.72 -2.44 11.20
C TYR A 273 -2.64 -1.13 11.97
N GLY A 274 -1.56 -0.38 11.77
CA GLY A 274 -1.38 0.89 12.46
C GLY A 274 -0.61 1.92 11.64
N ALA A 275 -0.91 3.18 11.89
CA ALA A 275 -0.25 4.33 11.29
C ALA A 275 -0.36 5.55 12.21
N SER A 276 0.33 6.63 11.88
CA SER A 276 0.21 7.89 12.61
C SER A 276 0.30 9.12 11.71
N ILE A 277 -0.27 10.22 12.20
CA ILE A 277 -0.11 11.57 11.63
C ILE A 277 0.39 12.53 12.72
N PRO A 278 1.03 13.65 12.37
CA PRO A 278 1.40 14.67 13.35
C PRO A 278 0.18 15.20 14.11
N LEU A 279 0.31 15.41 15.42
CA LEU A 279 -0.73 15.97 16.29
C LEU A 279 -1.18 17.35 15.78
N ALA A 280 -0.23 18.16 15.29
CA ALA A 280 -0.52 19.47 14.71
C ALA A 280 -1.54 19.39 13.56
N ARG A 281 -1.48 18.36 12.71
CA ARG A 281 -2.47 18.13 11.65
C ARG A 281 -3.79 17.62 12.22
N ALA A 282 -3.74 16.67 13.15
CA ALA A 282 -4.95 16.07 13.73
C ALA A 282 -5.81 17.08 14.51
N MET A 283 -5.17 18.06 15.14
CA MET A 283 -5.82 19.12 15.92
C MET A 283 -6.14 20.38 15.09
N ASP A 284 -5.71 20.46 13.82
CA ASP A 284 -6.01 21.61 12.96
C ASP A 284 -7.38 21.45 12.29
N PRO A 285 -8.37 22.30 12.61
CA PRO A 285 -9.69 22.25 11.97
C PRO A 285 -9.62 22.45 10.44
N GLU A 286 -8.59 23.14 9.94
CA GLU A 286 -8.39 23.40 8.51
C GLU A 286 -7.87 22.18 7.75
N ALA A 287 -7.27 21.20 8.43
CA ALA A 287 -6.83 19.94 7.84
C ALA A 287 -7.99 18.94 7.63
N GLU A 288 -9.17 19.22 8.20
CA GLU A 288 -10.43 18.48 8.01
C GLU A 288 -10.30 16.95 8.18
N VAL A 289 -9.45 16.48 9.11
CA VAL A 289 -9.27 15.04 9.38
C VAL A 289 -10.55 14.48 10.00
N LEU A 290 -11.08 13.38 9.45
CA LEU A 290 -12.33 12.77 9.89
C LEU A 290 -12.11 11.39 10.52
N LEU A 291 -12.96 11.10 11.50
CA LEU A 291 -13.40 9.74 11.84
C LEU A 291 -14.69 9.48 11.05
N ALA A 292 -14.53 9.00 9.81
CA ALA A 292 -15.62 8.81 8.87
C ALA A 292 -16.40 7.53 9.18
N TYR A 293 -17.72 7.62 9.10
CA TYR A 293 -18.67 6.49 9.20
C TYR A 293 -19.60 6.41 7.98
N GLU A 294 -19.57 7.42 7.11
CA GLU A 294 -20.28 7.47 5.83
C GLU A 294 -19.29 7.68 4.66
N MET A 295 -19.60 7.06 3.52
CA MET A 295 -18.91 7.19 2.24
C MET A 295 -19.94 7.27 1.10
N ASN A 296 -19.92 8.37 0.35
CA ASN A 296 -20.85 8.68 -0.73
C ASN A 296 -22.32 8.66 -0.27
N GLY A 297 -22.59 9.21 0.93
CA GLY A 297 -23.93 9.31 1.50
C GLY A 297 -24.52 7.99 2.00
N GLN A 298 -23.70 6.93 2.08
CA GLN A 298 -24.08 5.61 2.60
C GLN A 298 -23.17 5.23 3.76
N PRO A 299 -23.59 4.33 4.66
CA PRO A 299 -22.67 3.72 5.63
C PRO A 299 -21.44 3.13 4.92
N LEU A 300 -20.29 3.17 5.60
CA LEU A 300 -19.05 2.62 5.03
C LEU A 300 -19.25 1.17 4.57
N PRO A 301 -18.82 0.81 3.35
CA PRO A 301 -18.70 -0.59 2.97
C PRO A 301 -17.62 -1.30 3.83
N ARG A 302 -17.78 -2.62 4.04
CA ARG A 302 -16.83 -3.41 4.85
C ARG A 302 -15.38 -3.30 4.37
N ASP A 303 -15.12 -3.38 3.06
CA ASP A 303 -13.78 -3.21 2.49
C ASP A 303 -13.16 -1.82 2.74
N HIS A 304 -14.00 -0.81 3.00
CA HIS A 304 -13.57 0.57 3.20
C HIS A 304 -13.61 1.01 4.67
N GLY A 305 -13.73 0.06 5.60
CA GLY A 305 -13.49 0.31 7.02
C GLY A 305 -14.74 0.40 7.89
N PHE A 306 -15.87 -0.20 7.49
CA PHE A 306 -17.04 -0.28 8.35
C PHE A 306 -16.69 -0.78 9.77
N PRO A 307 -17.14 -0.13 10.84
CA PRO A 307 -18.06 1.01 10.82
C PRO A 307 -17.39 2.39 10.83
N VAL A 308 -16.09 2.49 11.17
CA VAL A 308 -15.36 3.76 11.26
C VAL A 308 -13.96 3.62 10.64
N ARG A 309 -13.57 4.62 9.85
CA ARG A 309 -12.18 4.79 9.38
C ARG A 309 -11.66 6.18 9.67
N VAL A 310 -10.35 6.34 9.69
CA VAL A 310 -9.71 7.65 9.56
C VAL A 310 -9.71 8.04 8.09
N VAL A 311 -10.02 9.32 7.80
CA VAL A 311 -9.78 9.98 6.51
C VAL A 311 -8.86 11.17 6.76
N VAL A 312 -7.67 11.15 6.15
CA VAL A 312 -6.66 12.20 6.27
C VAL A 312 -6.48 12.88 4.90
N PRO A 313 -7.12 14.03 4.66
CA PRO A 313 -7.06 14.71 3.38
C PRO A 313 -5.64 15.12 2.98
N GLY A 314 -5.31 14.99 1.69
CA GLY A 314 -4.00 15.38 1.15
C GLY A 314 -2.83 14.46 1.55
N VAL A 315 -3.10 13.36 2.26
CA VAL A 315 -2.10 12.42 2.79
C VAL A 315 -2.27 11.05 2.15
N VAL A 316 -1.17 10.31 2.02
CA VAL A 316 -1.15 8.95 1.46
C VAL A 316 -2.15 8.02 2.14
N GLY A 317 -2.80 7.16 1.35
CA GLY A 317 -3.87 6.27 1.81
C GLY A 317 -3.48 5.34 2.95
N ALA A 318 -2.19 5.05 3.15
CA ALA A 318 -1.70 4.24 4.27
C ALA A 318 -2.03 4.86 5.66
N ARG A 319 -2.16 6.19 5.76
CA ARG A 319 -2.49 6.84 7.04
C ARG A 319 -4.01 6.87 7.32
N ASN A 320 -4.82 6.45 6.35
CA ASN A 320 -6.27 6.43 6.44
C ASN A 320 -6.74 5.07 7.00
N VAL A 321 -6.37 4.80 8.26
CA VAL A 321 -6.62 3.50 8.93
C VAL A 321 -8.10 3.13 8.90
N LYS A 322 -8.39 1.91 8.43
CA LYS A 322 -9.73 1.33 8.34
C LYS A 322 -10.05 0.51 9.58
N TRP A 323 -11.33 0.24 9.81
CA TRP A 323 -11.80 -0.58 10.93
C TRP A 323 -11.24 -0.09 12.26
N LEU A 324 -11.28 1.23 12.48
CA LEU A 324 -10.55 1.91 13.54
C LEU A 324 -10.99 1.40 14.93
N GLY A 325 -10.05 0.90 15.73
CA GLY A 325 -10.30 0.42 17.09
C GLY A 325 -9.72 1.33 18.17
N ARG A 326 -8.56 1.95 17.92
CA ARG A 326 -7.85 2.76 18.90
C ARG A 326 -7.26 4.04 18.30
N VAL A 327 -7.35 5.12 19.07
CA VAL A 327 -6.67 6.40 18.83
C VAL A 327 -5.88 6.78 20.08
N SER A 328 -4.61 7.10 19.95
CA SER A 328 -3.79 7.62 21.04
C SER A 328 -2.91 8.79 20.59
N VAL A 329 -2.51 9.64 21.53
CA VAL A 329 -1.52 10.69 21.29
C VAL A 329 -0.22 10.27 21.94
N GLU A 330 0.83 10.16 21.15
CA GLU A 330 2.14 9.66 21.56
C GLU A 330 3.22 10.70 21.23
N SER A 331 4.35 10.67 21.92
CA SER A 331 5.49 11.54 21.61
C SER A 331 6.23 11.17 20.32
N GLU A 332 5.92 10.01 19.75
CA GLU A 332 6.64 9.36 18.66
C GLU A 332 5.66 8.86 17.60
N GLU A 333 6.14 8.69 16.36
CA GLU A 333 5.35 8.01 15.33
C GLU A 333 4.93 6.60 15.79
N SER A 334 3.81 6.11 15.25
CA SER A 334 3.37 4.73 15.47
C SER A 334 4.53 3.75 15.25
N TYR A 335 4.68 2.80 16.17
CA TYR A 335 5.69 1.74 16.06
C TYR A 335 5.28 0.61 15.11
N SER A 336 4.10 0.72 14.50
CA SER A 336 3.62 -0.25 13.54
C SER A 336 4.61 -0.44 12.37
N HIS A 337 4.75 -1.67 11.89
CA HIS A 337 5.61 -2.01 10.76
C HIS A 337 5.33 -1.10 9.55
N TRP A 338 4.05 -0.83 9.25
CA TRP A 338 3.65 0.01 8.12
C TRP A 338 3.96 1.50 8.32
N GLN A 339 4.26 1.96 9.52
CA GLN A 339 4.77 3.32 9.75
C GLN A 339 6.30 3.33 9.70
N ARG A 340 6.97 2.43 10.44
CA ARG A 340 8.42 2.49 10.65
C ARG A 340 9.25 1.84 9.55
N ARG A 341 8.74 0.78 8.91
CA ARG A 341 9.50 -0.12 8.03
C ARG A 341 8.86 -0.31 6.63
N ASP A 342 7.92 0.55 6.26
CA ASP A 342 7.30 0.60 4.93
C ASP A 342 6.87 2.03 4.58
N TYR A 343 6.39 2.27 3.36
CA TYR A 343 5.86 3.55 2.89
C TYR A 343 6.85 4.71 3.09
N LYS A 344 8.09 4.51 2.62
CA LYS A 344 9.17 5.51 2.57
C LYS A 344 9.83 5.50 1.18
N GLY A 345 10.28 6.66 0.73
CA GLY A 345 11.02 6.83 -0.53
C GLY A 345 12.53 6.82 -0.27
N PHE A 346 13.29 6.19 -1.16
CA PHE A 346 14.75 6.09 -1.06
C PHE A 346 15.41 6.45 -2.39
N SER A 347 16.72 6.78 -2.34
CA SER A 347 17.53 6.96 -3.55
C SER A 347 17.49 5.70 -4.43
N PRO A 348 17.54 5.84 -5.77
CA PRO A 348 17.62 4.69 -6.69
C PRO A 348 18.84 3.79 -6.49
N SER A 349 19.86 4.26 -5.77
CA SER A 349 21.06 3.49 -5.42
C SER A 349 20.86 2.52 -4.23
N VAL A 350 19.75 2.64 -3.49
CA VAL A 350 19.47 1.80 -2.32
C VAL A 350 18.84 0.47 -2.74
N ASP A 351 19.31 -0.63 -2.16
CA ASP A 351 18.80 -1.98 -2.38
C ASP A 351 18.49 -2.68 -1.04
N TRP A 352 17.93 -3.89 -1.06
CA TRP A 352 17.45 -4.60 0.13
C TRP A 352 18.54 -4.86 1.18
N ASN A 353 19.80 -5.01 0.76
CA ASN A 353 20.93 -5.23 1.67
C ASN A 353 21.52 -3.92 2.22
N THR A 354 21.09 -2.75 1.73
CA THR A 354 21.61 -1.43 2.14
C THR A 354 20.54 -0.49 2.67
N VAL A 355 19.25 -0.87 2.61
CA VAL A 355 18.15 -0.02 3.05
C VAL A 355 18.19 0.20 4.57
N ASP A 356 18.24 1.47 4.94
CA ASP A 356 18.00 1.93 6.30
C ASP A 356 16.68 2.70 6.34
N PHE A 357 15.64 2.10 6.92
CA PHE A 357 14.33 2.73 7.00
C PHE A 357 14.30 3.96 7.92
N ASP A 358 15.25 4.12 8.83
CA ASP A 358 15.30 5.27 9.72
C ASP A 358 15.94 6.50 9.04
N SER A 359 16.60 6.31 7.90
CA SER A 359 17.20 7.38 7.08
C SER A 359 16.20 8.21 6.27
N ALA A 360 14.95 7.77 6.16
CA ALA A 360 13.91 8.43 5.37
C ALA A 360 12.66 8.71 6.21
N PRO A 361 11.93 9.81 5.95
CA PRO A 361 10.67 10.08 6.61
C PRO A 361 9.56 9.15 6.10
N SER A 362 8.61 8.85 6.98
CA SER A 362 7.34 8.20 6.63
C SER A 362 6.59 9.06 5.62
N ILE A 363 6.12 8.49 4.50
CA ILE A 363 5.32 9.25 3.52
C ILE A 363 4.05 9.77 4.22
N GLN A 364 3.84 11.08 4.15
CA GLN A 364 2.65 11.77 4.61
C GLN A 364 1.96 12.39 3.39
N GLU A 365 2.22 13.66 3.07
CA GLU A 365 1.74 14.26 1.83
C GLU A 365 2.40 13.60 0.61
N LEU A 366 1.64 13.48 -0.49
CA LEU A 366 2.11 12.95 -1.76
C LEU A 366 2.47 14.08 -2.74
N PRO A 367 3.41 13.83 -3.68
CA PRO A 367 3.73 14.79 -4.73
C PRO A 367 2.61 14.89 -5.77
N ILE A 368 2.68 15.89 -6.64
CA ILE A 368 1.81 16.02 -7.82
C ILE A 368 1.86 14.74 -8.68
N GLN A 369 0.68 14.32 -9.15
CA GLN A 369 0.44 13.11 -9.92
C GLN A 369 -0.57 13.40 -11.04
N SER A 370 -0.43 12.69 -12.17
CA SER A 370 -1.46 12.59 -13.21
C SER A 370 -1.33 11.27 -13.97
N ALA A 371 -2.43 10.81 -14.58
CA ALA A 371 -2.41 9.72 -15.55
C ALA A 371 -3.51 9.88 -16.58
N ILE A 372 -3.28 9.26 -17.73
CA ILE A 372 -4.22 9.13 -18.85
C ILE A 372 -5.06 7.89 -18.59
N THR A 373 -6.37 8.02 -18.73
CA THR A 373 -7.33 6.91 -18.63
C THR A 373 -7.98 6.58 -19.96
N GLN A 374 -7.97 7.53 -20.89
CA GLN A 374 -8.47 7.35 -22.25
C GLN A 374 -7.57 8.13 -23.22
N PRO A 375 -7.06 7.52 -24.30
CA PRO A 375 -7.16 6.09 -24.65
C PRO A 375 -6.30 5.19 -23.73
N GLN A 376 -6.44 3.87 -23.88
CA GLN A 376 -5.61 2.88 -23.20
C GLN A 376 -4.32 2.57 -23.98
N ASP A 377 -3.30 2.08 -23.27
CA ASP A 377 -2.05 1.65 -23.89
C ASP A 377 -2.29 0.43 -24.81
N GLY A 378 -1.81 0.54 -26.05
CA GLY A 378 -2.04 -0.41 -27.14
C GLY A 378 -3.36 -0.22 -27.89
N GLU A 379 -4.20 0.75 -27.52
CA GLU A 379 -5.48 0.99 -28.21
C GLU A 379 -5.28 1.49 -29.64
N THR A 380 -6.22 1.17 -30.53
CA THR A 380 -6.27 1.72 -31.89
C THR A 380 -7.29 2.85 -31.94
N ILE A 381 -6.86 4.03 -32.37
CA ILE A 381 -7.68 5.23 -32.52
C ILE A 381 -7.75 5.66 -33.99
N GLU A 382 -8.80 6.39 -34.35
CA GLU A 382 -8.95 6.98 -35.69
C GLU A 382 -8.15 8.28 -35.80
N SER A 383 -7.74 8.62 -37.03
CA SER A 383 -7.18 9.94 -37.32
C SER A 383 -8.25 11.03 -37.26
N GLY A 384 -7.85 12.29 -37.06
CA GLY A 384 -8.79 13.40 -36.84
C GLY A 384 -8.94 13.77 -35.36
N GLU A 385 -10.15 14.08 -34.91
CA GLU A 385 -10.38 14.56 -33.54
C GLU A 385 -10.48 13.39 -32.55
N VAL A 386 -9.64 13.41 -31.52
CA VAL A 386 -9.62 12.40 -30.45
C VAL A 386 -9.70 13.09 -29.09
N THR A 387 -10.60 12.60 -28.25
CA THR A 387 -10.69 13.03 -26.85
C THR A 387 -9.74 12.21 -25.99
N ILE A 388 -8.81 12.89 -25.33
CA ILE A 388 -7.90 12.31 -24.35
C ILE A 388 -8.38 12.74 -22.96
N LYS A 389 -8.50 11.79 -22.02
CA LYS A 389 -8.98 12.05 -20.66
C LYS A 389 -8.02 11.49 -19.62
N GLY A 390 -8.10 12.07 -18.42
CA GLY A 390 -7.39 11.54 -17.27
C GLY A 390 -7.73 12.24 -15.97
N TYR A 391 -6.89 11.98 -14.97
CA TYR A 391 -6.95 12.65 -13.67
C TYR A 391 -5.61 13.32 -13.35
N ALA A 392 -5.66 14.30 -12.45
CA ALA A 392 -4.50 14.91 -11.81
C ALA A 392 -4.81 15.24 -10.34
N TRP A 393 -3.82 15.12 -9.46
CA TRP A 393 -3.99 15.38 -8.02
C TRP A 393 -2.64 15.64 -7.34
N SER A 394 -2.63 16.52 -6.33
CA SER A 394 -1.46 16.76 -5.47
C SER A 394 -1.84 16.61 -3.99
N GLY A 395 -0.90 16.15 -3.17
CA GLY A 395 -1.09 16.08 -1.72
C GLY A 395 -1.15 17.45 -1.05
N GLY A 396 -1.32 17.45 0.28
CA GLY A 396 -1.25 18.67 1.09
C GLY A 396 -2.31 19.73 0.81
N GLY A 397 -3.32 19.43 -0.02
CA GLY A 397 -4.39 20.36 -0.37
C GLY A 397 -3.98 21.39 -1.41
N ARG A 398 -2.88 21.13 -2.13
CA ARG A 398 -2.39 21.95 -3.24
C ARG A 398 -3.27 21.72 -4.47
N ALA A 399 -3.83 22.80 -5.02
CA ALA A 399 -4.68 22.75 -6.19
C ALA A 399 -3.89 22.34 -7.44
N VAL A 400 -4.51 21.62 -8.37
CA VAL A 400 -3.93 21.40 -9.70
C VAL A 400 -4.29 22.61 -10.55
N ILE A 401 -3.26 23.33 -11.03
CA ILE A 401 -3.45 24.58 -11.78
C ILE A 401 -3.27 24.39 -13.29
N ARG A 402 -2.65 23.28 -13.72
CA ARG A 402 -2.47 22.97 -15.14
C ARG A 402 -2.20 21.48 -15.38
N VAL A 403 -2.70 20.97 -16.50
CA VAL A 403 -2.29 19.68 -17.07
C VAL A 403 -1.84 19.90 -18.50
N ASP A 404 -0.60 19.51 -18.80
CA ASP A 404 -0.02 19.57 -20.13
C ASP A 404 -0.05 18.18 -20.77
N VAL A 405 -0.55 18.07 -22.00
CA VAL A 405 -0.65 16.83 -22.78
C VAL A 405 0.16 16.95 -24.06
N SER A 406 0.94 15.92 -24.38
CA SER A 406 1.73 15.81 -25.60
C SER A 406 1.27 14.60 -26.42
N LEU A 407 1.35 14.72 -27.75
CA LEU A 407 1.06 13.63 -28.71
C LEU A 407 2.32 13.10 -29.42
N ASP A 408 3.48 13.71 -29.16
CA ASP A 408 4.73 13.50 -29.88
C ASP A 408 5.88 13.06 -28.96
N GLY A 409 5.53 12.37 -27.86
CA GLY A 409 6.52 11.85 -26.92
C GLY A 409 7.14 12.93 -26.00
N GLY A 410 6.46 14.06 -25.82
CA GLY A 410 6.85 15.13 -24.89
C GLY A 410 7.63 16.28 -25.52
N LEU A 411 7.63 16.41 -26.85
CA LEU A 411 8.34 17.49 -27.55
C LEU A 411 7.51 18.77 -27.59
N THR A 412 6.21 18.64 -27.87
CA THR A 412 5.24 19.74 -27.87
C THR A 412 4.06 19.43 -26.94
N TRP A 413 3.43 20.48 -26.42
CA TRP A 413 2.43 20.38 -25.36
C TRP A 413 1.21 21.24 -25.68
N GLN A 414 0.04 20.72 -25.32
CA GLN A 414 -1.24 21.42 -25.31
C GLN A 414 -1.79 21.40 -23.89
N GLU A 415 -2.38 22.49 -23.45
CA GLU A 415 -3.02 22.58 -22.14
C GLU A 415 -4.39 21.90 -22.19
N ALA A 416 -4.66 20.98 -21.27
CA ALA A 416 -5.94 20.31 -21.14
C ALA A 416 -6.96 21.18 -20.38
N GLU A 417 -8.23 21.00 -20.70
CA GLU A 417 -9.34 21.56 -19.94
C GLU A 417 -9.50 20.78 -18.63
N LEU A 418 -9.54 21.50 -17.50
CA LEU A 418 -9.83 20.93 -16.18
C LEU A 418 -11.33 21.06 -15.90
N ASP A 419 -11.89 20.12 -15.13
CA ASP A 419 -13.27 20.24 -14.65
C ASP A 419 -13.52 21.53 -13.83
N GLU A 420 -14.79 21.92 -13.71
CA GLU A 420 -15.20 23.15 -12.99
C GLU A 420 -15.42 22.94 -11.49
N GLU A 421 -14.99 21.80 -10.94
CA GLU A 421 -15.19 21.49 -9.51
C GLU A 421 -14.49 22.52 -8.60
N GLU A 422 -15.03 22.79 -7.42
CA GLU A 422 -14.44 23.81 -6.55
C GLU A 422 -13.15 23.27 -5.90
N GLN A 423 -12.03 23.99 -6.06
CA GLN A 423 -10.81 23.75 -5.29
C GLN A 423 -10.54 24.91 -4.34
N ARG A 424 -10.97 24.73 -3.08
CA ARG A 424 -10.72 25.69 -2.00
C ARG A 424 -9.20 25.83 -1.77
N PRO A 425 -8.65 27.05 -1.66
CA PRO A 425 -7.23 27.26 -1.43
C PRO A 425 -6.70 26.48 -0.22
N ARG A 426 -5.59 25.75 -0.37
CA ARG A 426 -4.98 24.86 0.64
C ARG A 426 -5.89 23.71 1.13
N LYS A 427 -7.01 23.47 0.44
CA LYS A 427 -8.00 22.43 0.74
C LYS A 427 -8.49 21.72 -0.53
N ALA A 428 -7.65 21.66 -1.56
CA ALA A 428 -7.90 20.90 -2.78
C ALA A 428 -7.67 19.40 -2.52
N TRP A 429 -8.57 18.78 -1.75
CA TRP A 429 -8.41 17.39 -1.32
C TRP A 429 -8.77 16.36 -2.38
N ALA A 430 -9.59 16.76 -3.35
CA ALA A 430 -10.06 15.94 -4.45
C ALA A 430 -9.29 16.25 -5.73
N TRP A 431 -9.18 15.25 -6.60
CA TRP A 431 -8.54 15.35 -7.91
C TRP A 431 -9.20 16.41 -8.81
N ARG A 432 -8.50 16.72 -9.89
CA ARG A 432 -9.08 17.29 -11.11
C ARG A 432 -9.19 16.19 -12.14
N LEU A 433 -10.37 16.04 -12.73
CA LEU A 433 -10.51 15.39 -14.02
C LEU A 433 -10.13 16.39 -15.11
N TRP A 434 -9.53 15.88 -16.17
CA TRP A 434 -9.13 16.71 -17.29
C TRP A 434 -9.43 16.02 -18.62
N GLN A 435 -9.62 16.83 -19.66
CA GLN A 435 -9.79 16.36 -21.03
C GLN A 435 -9.08 17.28 -22.03
N LEU A 436 -8.66 16.73 -23.15
CA LEU A 436 -8.16 17.47 -24.30
C LEU A 436 -8.82 16.94 -25.56
N GLN A 437 -9.40 17.84 -26.36
CA GLN A 437 -9.73 17.55 -27.76
C GLN A 437 -8.48 17.78 -28.60
N ALA A 438 -7.91 16.70 -29.10
CA ALA A 438 -6.64 16.69 -29.81
C ALA A 438 -6.84 16.29 -31.27
N HIS A 439 -6.19 17.03 -32.18
CA HIS A 439 -6.15 16.68 -33.58
C HIS A 439 -4.98 15.73 -33.89
N VAL A 440 -5.28 14.51 -34.32
CA VAL A 440 -4.33 13.51 -34.82
C VAL A 440 -4.18 13.66 -36.34
N PRO A 441 -3.02 14.12 -36.85
CA PRO A 441 -2.84 14.31 -38.28
C PRO A 441 -2.97 13.00 -39.08
N PRO A 442 -3.57 13.03 -40.28
CA PRO A 442 -3.64 11.86 -41.14
C PRO A 442 -2.24 11.38 -41.53
N GLY A 443 -2.06 10.06 -41.61
CA GLY A 443 -0.79 9.43 -42.00
C GLY A 443 0.17 9.12 -40.85
N GLN A 444 -0.13 9.57 -39.61
CA GLN A 444 0.46 8.99 -38.40
C GLN A 444 0.02 7.53 -38.28
N LYS A 445 0.94 6.64 -37.88
CA LYS A 445 0.63 5.22 -37.62
C LYS A 445 0.61 4.89 -36.14
N GLU A 446 1.35 5.65 -35.34
CA GLU A 446 1.49 5.44 -33.90
C GLU A 446 1.65 6.80 -33.23
N LEU A 447 1.18 6.93 -31.99
CA LEU A 447 1.41 8.10 -31.15
C LEU A 447 1.87 7.67 -29.76
N THR A 448 2.72 8.50 -29.15
CA THR A 448 3.04 8.42 -27.73
C THR A 448 2.40 9.62 -27.04
N ILE A 449 1.28 9.37 -26.37
CA ILE A 449 0.54 10.37 -25.61
C ILE A 449 1.15 10.46 -24.22
N ILE A 450 1.45 11.68 -23.77
CA ILE A 450 2.03 11.94 -22.45
C ILE A 450 1.20 12.98 -21.72
N CYS A 451 0.99 12.81 -20.41
CA CYS A 451 0.45 13.87 -19.55
C CYS A 451 1.40 14.21 -18.39
N LYS A 452 1.40 15.47 -17.98
CA LYS A 452 2.05 15.96 -16.76
C LYS A 452 1.24 17.10 -16.14
N ALA A 453 1.20 17.15 -14.81
CA ALA A 453 0.46 18.17 -14.07
C ALA A 453 1.37 19.13 -13.28
N VAL A 454 0.82 20.29 -12.95
CA VAL A 454 1.44 21.33 -12.13
C VAL A 454 0.49 21.70 -10.98
N ASP A 455 1.00 21.76 -9.75
CA ASP A 455 0.24 22.23 -8.60
C ASP A 455 0.39 23.74 -8.32
N ASP A 456 -0.41 24.28 -7.40
CA ASP A 456 -0.40 25.71 -7.01
C ASP A 456 0.89 26.18 -6.31
N SER A 457 1.76 25.24 -5.97
CA SER A 457 3.13 25.48 -5.49
C SER A 457 4.17 25.32 -6.61
N TYR A 458 3.71 25.15 -7.85
CA TYR A 458 4.51 24.91 -9.06
C TYR A 458 5.40 23.66 -8.99
N ASN A 459 5.08 22.68 -8.15
CA ASN A 459 5.71 21.38 -8.26
C ASN A 459 5.27 20.72 -9.57
N VAL A 460 6.19 19.98 -10.17
CA VAL A 460 5.99 19.29 -11.44
C VAL A 460 6.38 17.82 -11.33
N GLN A 461 5.86 17.01 -12.26
CA GLN A 461 6.24 15.61 -12.38
C GLN A 461 7.58 15.46 -13.13
N PRO A 462 8.45 14.52 -12.71
CA PRO A 462 9.70 14.24 -13.42
C PRO A 462 9.46 13.51 -14.74
N ASP A 463 10.39 13.66 -15.68
CA ASP A 463 10.26 13.13 -17.03
C ASP A 463 10.20 11.61 -17.06
N THR A 464 11.11 10.93 -16.34
CA THR A 464 11.33 9.48 -16.46
C THR A 464 11.31 8.78 -15.10
N VAL A 465 11.02 7.48 -15.12
CA VAL A 465 10.88 6.65 -13.91
C VAL A 465 12.24 6.29 -13.30
N ALA A 466 13.27 6.06 -14.11
CA ALA A 466 14.55 5.54 -13.60
C ALA A 466 15.21 6.41 -12.51
N PRO A 467 15.24 7.75 -12.61
CA PRO A 467 15.79 8.61 -11.56
C PRO A 467 14.98 8.63 -10.24
N ILE A 468 13.73 8.15 -10.25
CA ILE A 468 12.88 8.07 -9.05
C ILE A 468 12.62 6.63 -8.61
N TRP A 469 13.22 5.64 -9.29
CA TRP A 469 13.09 4.24 -8.92
C TRP A 469 13.51 4.03 -7.46
N ASN A 470 12.81 3.14 -6.75
CA ASN A 470 13.17 2.72 -5.41
C ASN A 470 12.71 1.27 -5.18
N LEU A 471 13.38 0.57 -4.28
CA LEU A 471 13.17 -0.87 -4.03
C LEU A 471 11.73 -1.29 -3.69
N ARG A 472 10.88 -0.38 -3.18
CA ARG A 472 9.46 -0.62 -2.84
C ARG A 472 8.49 -0.25 -3.97
N GLY A 473 8.99 0.39 -5.03
CA GLY A 473 8.17 0.88 -6.13
C GLY A 473 7.06 1.84 -5.69
N VAL A 474 7.32 2.70 -4.70
CA VAL A 474 6.38 3.73 -4.22
C VAL A 474 6.72 5.09 -4.85
N LEU A 475 5.81 6.06 -4.77
CA LEU A 475 6.02 7.42 -5.28
C LEU A 475 6.29 7.45 -6.81
N SER A 476 5.64 6.57 -7.57
CA SER A 476 5.71 6.56 -9.04
C SER A 476 4.90 7.73 -9.62
N ASN A 477 5.57 8.86 -9.84
CA ASN A 477 4.94 10.10 -10.32
C ASN A 477 5.61 10.69 -11.57
N ALA A 478 6.44 9.94 -12.29
CA ALA A 478 6.94 10.39 -13.60
C ALA A 478 5.79 10.57 -14.61
N TRP A 479 6.04 11.24 -15.73
CA TRP A 479 5.01 11.43 -16.76
C TRP A 479 4.41 10.10 -17.22
N HIS A 480 3.08 10.00 -17.23
CA HIS A 480 2.38 8.83 -17.73
C HIS A 480 2.43 8.82 -19.26
N ARG A 481 2.68 7.65 -19.85
CA ARG A 481 2.85 7.46 -21.29
C ARG A 481 1.90 6.39 -21.78
N VAL A 482 1.17 6.69 -22.84
CA VAL A 482 0.25 5.78 -23.52
C VAL A 482 0.64 5.70 -24.98
N HIS A 483 0.89 4.49 -25.48
CA HIS A 483 1.19 4.22 -26.87
C HIS A 483 -0.10 3.77 -27.56
N VAL A 484 -0.42 4.36 -28.69
CA VAL A 484 -1.62 3.99 -29.48
C VAL A 484 -1.27 3.79 -30.94
N HIS A 485 -2.05 2.95 -31.60
CA HIS A 485 -2.02 2.80 -33.06
C HIS A 485 -3.05 3.73 -33.70
N VAL A 486 -2.74 4.28 -34.87
CA VAL A 486 -3.62 5.20 -35.60
C VAL A 486 -4.04 4.57 -36.91
N VAL A 487 -5.36 4.51 -37.14
CA VAL A 487 -5.96 4.11 -38.42
C VAL A 487 -6.51 5.33 -39.18
N PRO A 488 -6.54 5.29 -40.52
CA PRO A 488 -6.99 6.41 -41.35
C PRO A 488 -8.39 6.91 -41.01
#